data_AF-A0A8T5A539-F1
#
_entry.id   AF-A0A8T5A539-F1
#
_cell.length_a   1.000
_cell.length_b   1.000
_cell.length_c   1.000
_cell.angle_alpha   90.00
_cell.angle_beta   90.00
_cell.angle_gamma   90.00
#
_symmetry.space_group_name_H-M   'P 1'
#
loop_
_entity.id
_entity.type
_entity.pdbx_description
1 polymer ?
#
loop_
_entity_poly.entity_id
_entity_poly.type
_entity_poly.pdbx_seq_one_letter_code
_entity_poly.pdbx_strand_id
1 'polypeptide(L)'
;MVEGERRKSEDVEELREVLSVVSKEVPALIKGIISSIFSEEAGREMGRAAASFYKELKEAGVPEDVAVRMTEDYISAFTSLGEVLKQAVGGKRRTESKDLKREGLTEGGSVEKEDKG
;
A
#
# COMPACT_ATOMS: atom_id res chain seq x y z
N MET A 1 16.30 -45.72 -13.35
CA MET A 1 16.50 -44.35 -12.82
C MET A 1 15.37 -43.39 -13.20
N VAL A 2 14.64 -43.60 -14.30
CA VAL A 2 13.60 -42.67 -14.81
C VAL A 2 12.35 -42.52 -13.93
N GLU A 3 12.00 -43.53 -13.12
CA GLU A 3 10.73 -43.58 -12.38
C GLU A 3 10.74 -42.76 -11.07
N GLY A 4 11.92 -42.44 -10.53
CA GLY A 4 12.07 -41.55 -9.37
C GLY A 4 12.06 -40.06 -9.74
N GLU A 5 12.43 -39.72 -10.98
CA GLU A 5 12.40 -38.34 -11.49
C GLU A 5 10.98 -37.91 -11.87
N ARG A 6 10.18 -38.81 -12.47
CA ARG A 6 8.76 -38.52 -12.79
C ARG A 6 7.90 -38.26 -11.56
N ARG A 7 8.08 -39.04 -10.49
CA ARG A 7 7.33 -38.83 -9.23
C ARG A 7 7.67 -37.49 -8.58
N LYS A 8 8.95 -37.10 -8.58
CA LYS A 8 9.36 -35.78 -8.09
C LYS A 8 8.81 -34.62 -8.92
N SER A 9 8.68 -34.78 -10.25
CA SER A 9 8.06 -33.74 -11.08
C SER A 9 6.57 -33.62 -10.81
N GLU A 10 5.85 -34.74 -10.63
CA GLU A 10 4.42 -34.76 -10.29
C GLU A 10 4.16 -34.09 -8.93
N ASP A 11 4.96 -34.40 -7.89
CA ASP A 11 4.84 -33.79 -6.55
C ASP A 11 5.03 -32.25 -6.60
N VAL A 12 5.93 -31.76 -7.45
CA VAL A 12 6.20 -30.32 -7.61
C VAL A 12 5.08 -29.62 -8.39
N GLU A 13 4.46 -30.30 -9.36
CA GLU A 13 3.31 -29.77 -10.10
C GLU A 13 2.08 -29.64 -9.20
N GLU A 14 1.78 -30.65 -8.37
CA GLU A 14 0.68 -30.61 -7.42
C GLU A 14 0.87 -29.47 -6.40
N LEU A 15 2.09 -29.32 -5.85
CA LEU A 15 2.40 -28.21 -4.95
C LEU A 15 2.26 -26.85 -5.65
N ARG A 16 2.65 -26.73 -6.92
CA ARG A 16 2.45 -25.50 -7.70
C ARG A 16 0.97 -25.17 -7.88
N GLU A 17 0.13 -26.17 -8.08
CA GLU A 17 -1.33 -25.97 -8.17
C GLU A 17 -1.90 -25.47 -6.85
N VAL A 18 -1.56 -26.11 -5.73
CA VAL A 18 -2.01 -25.67 -4.40
C VAL A 18 -1.53 -24.25 -4.11
N LEU A 19 -0.25 -23.95 -4.34
CA LEU A 19 0.32 -22.61 -4.12
C LEU A 19 -0.31 -21.57 -5.07
N SER A 20 -0.66 -21.95 -6.30
CA SER A 20 -1.37 -21.09 -7.24
C SER A 20 -2.75 -20.71 -6.71
N VAL A 21 -3.52 -21.66 -6.15
CA VAL A 21 -4.82 -21.38 -5.53
C VAL A 21 -4.64 -20.50 -4.29
N VAL A 22 -3.73 -20.86 -3.38
CA VAL A 22 -3.48 -20.09 -2.15
C VAL A 22 -3.06 -18.65 -2.47
N SER A 23 -2.22 -18.46 -3.49
CA SER A 23 -1.77 -17.14 -3.95
C SER A 23 -2.89 -16.27 -4.53
N LYS A 24 -4.03 -16.85 -4.91
CA LYS A 24 -5.20 -16.13 -5.42
C LYS A 24 -6.23 -15.88 -4.33
N GLU A 25 -6.57 -16.92 -3.56
CA GLU A 25 -7.65 -16.86 -2.58
C GLU A 25 -7.27 -16.01 -1.36
N VAL A 26 -6.04 -16.14 -0.85
CA VAL A 26 -5.61 -15.38 0.35
C VAL A 26 -5.64 -13.86 0.09
N PRO A 27 -5.05 -13.33 -1.00
CA PRO A 27 -5.18 -11.90 -1.30
C PRO A 27 -6.62 -11.45 -1.58
N ALA A 28 -7.45 -12.29 -2.21
CA ALA A 28 -8.85 -11.98 -2.49
C ALA A 28 -9.67 -11.82 -1.20
N LEU A 29 -9.47 -12.71 -0.22
CA LEU A 29 -10.12 -12.64 1.09
C LEU A 29 -9.71 -11.38 1.85
N ILE A 30 -8.41 -11.06 1.89
CA ILE A 30 -7.95 -9.83 2.56
C ILE A 30 -8.53 -8.60 1.87
N LYS A 31 -8.56 -8.57 0.53
CA LYS A 31 -9.20 -7.48 -0.23
C LYS A 31 -10.68 -7.35 0.10
N GLY A 32 -11.41 -8.46 0.25
CA GLY A 32 -12.82 -8.46 0.65
C GLY A 32 -13.05 -7.81 2.02
N ILE A 33 -12.24 -8.19 3.01
CA ILE A 33 -12.30 -7.63 4.38
C ILE A 33 -11.94 -6.14 4.38
N ILE A 34 -10.90 -5.74 3.63
CA ILE A 34 -10.55 -4.32 3.47
C ILE A 34 -11.73 -3.57 2.83
N SER A 35 -12.31 -4.09 1.74
CA SER A 35 -13.43 -3.44 1.07
C SER A 35 -14.68 -3.34 1.94
N SER A 36 -14.93 -4.27 2.86
CA SER A 36 -16.05 -4.16 3.80
C SER A 36 -15.81 -3.06 4.85
N ILE A 37 -14.58 -2.95 5.38
CA ILE A 37 -14.19 -1.96 6.39
C ILE A 37 -14.00 -0.55 5.79
N PHE A 38 -13.52 -0.46 4.55
CA PHE A 38 -13.31 0.81 3.82
C PHE A 38 -14.43 1.07 2.79
N SER A 39 -15.61 0.51 3.00
CA SER A 39 -16.80 0.84 2.22
C SER A 39 -17.28 2.26 2.55
N GLU A 40 -18.06 2.87 1.66
CA GLU A 40 -18.67 4.18 1.92
C GLU A 40 -19.55 4.15 3.19
N GLU A 41 -20.24 3.04 3.42
CA GLU A 41 -21.05 2.81 4.61
C GLU A 41 -20.20 2.74 5.88
N ALA A 42 -19.15 1.92 5.88
CA ALA A 42 -18.23 1.83 7.02
C ALA A 42 -17.50 3.17 7.27
N GLY A 43 -17.15 3.91 6.22
CA GLY A 43 -16.60 5.26 6.34
C GLY A 43 -17.57 6.24 7.02
N ARG A 44 -18.87 6.18 6.67
CA ARG A 44 -19.91 6.98 7.34
C ARG A 44 -20.09 6.60 8.80
N GLU A 45 -20.11 5.30 9.11
CA GLU A 45 -20.21 4.82 10.50
C GLU A 45 -18.99 5.24 11.33
N MET A 46 -17.79 5.09 10.79
CA MET A 46 -16.55 5.54 11.42
C MET A 46 -16.57 7.06 11.70
N GLY A 47 -17.02 7.86 10.73
CA GLY A 47 -17.17 9.31 10.92
C GLY A 47 -18.17 9.66 12.02
N ARG A 48 -19.30 8.95 12.11
CA ARG A 48 -20.27 9.13 13.21
C ARG A 48 -19.66 8.75 14.56
N ALA A 49 -18.94 7.64 14.64
CA ALA A 49 -18.29 7.19 15.87
C ALA A 49 -17.27 8.23 16.37
N ALA A 50 -16.41 8.73 15.48
CA ALA A 50 -15.45 9.78 15.81
C ALA A 50 -16.13 11.08 16.27
N ALA A 51 -17.21 11.50 15.60
CA ALA A 51 -17.96 12.70 15.97
C ALA A 51 -18.63 12.56 17.35
N SER A 52 -19.25 11.41 17.63
CA SER A 52 -19.83 11.13 18.95
C SER A 52 -18.76 11.11 20.03
N PHE A 53 -17.63 10.44 19.79
CA PHE A 53 -16.51 10.40 20.72
C PHE A 53 -15.97 11.80 21.04
N TYR A 54 -15.72 12.63 20.03
CA TYR A 54 -15.30 14.02 20.21
C TYR A 54 -16.32 14.82 21.05
N LYS A 55 -17.61 14.67 20.73
CA LYS A 55 -18.70 15.35 21.44
C LYS A 55 -18.73 14.96 22.93
N GLU A 56 -18.64 13.67 23.23
CA GLU A 56 -18.62 13.17 24.61
C GLU A 56 -17.39 13.68 25.39
N LEU A 57 -16.22 13.75 24.77
CA LEU A 57 -15.03 14.34 25.40
C LEU A 57 -15.26 15.81 25.75
N LYS A 58 -15.82 16.60 24.83
CA LYS A 58 -16.13 18.02 25.06
C LYS A 58 -17.18 18.19 26.17
N GLU A 59 -18.21 17.34 26.20
CA GLU A 59 -19.25 17.33 27.24
C GLU A 59 -18.69 16.94 28.61
N ALA A 60 -17.68 16.05 28.66
CA ALA A 60 -16.96 15.67 29.87
C ALA A 60 -15.99 16.76 30.37
N GLY A 61 -15.87 17.90 29.66
CA GLY A 61 -15.01 19.01 30.04
C GLY A 61 -13.56 18.86 29.57
N VAL A 62 -13.28 17.94 28.64
CA VAL A 62 -11.95 17.83 28.03
C VAL A 62 -11.68 19.09 27.19
N PRO A 63 -10.50 19.73 27.33
CA PRO A 63 -10.09 20.86 26.50
C PRO A 63 -10.17 20.54 25.00
N GLU A 64 -10.48 21.54 24.18
CA GLU A 64 -10.76 21.35 22.75
C GLU A 64 -9.59 20.71 22.00
N ASP A 65 -8.40 21.22 22.20
CA ASP A 65 -7.16 20.74 21.62
C ASP A 65 -6.87 19.28 22.02
N VAL A 66 -7.14 18.94 23.29
CA VAL A 66 -6.97 17.58 23.80
C VAL A 66 -8.02 16.64 23.20
N ALA A 67 -9.29 17.08 23.11
CA ALA A 67 -10.37 16.29 22.55
C ALA A 67 -10.19 16.02 21.04
N VAL A 68 -9.73 17.01 20.29
CA VAL A 68 -9.34 16.85 18.88
C VAL A 68 -8.23 15.82 18.78
N ARG A 69 -7.14 15.98 19.53
CA ARG A 69 -6.00 15.04 19.50
C ARG A 69 -6.42 13.61 19.85
N MET A 70 -7.21 13.41 20.92
CA MET A 70 -7.68 12.08 21.30
C MET A 70 -8.56 11.43 20.22
N THR A 71 -9.33 12.23 19.50
CA THR A 71 -10.18 11.76 18.39
C THR A 71 -9.34 11.42 17.16
N GLU A 72 -8.32 12.23 16.86
CA GLU A 72 -7.32 11.94 15.82
C GLU A 72 -6.58 10.64 16.12
N ASP A 73 -6.12 10.46 17.36
CA ASP A 73 -5.46 9.23 17.82
C ASP A 73 -6.39 8.01 17.67
N TYR A 74 -7.66 8.15 18.06
CA TYR A 74 -8.68 7.11 17.89
C TYR A 74 -8.87 6.70 16.43
N ILE A 75 -9.00 7.66 15.50
CA ILE A 75 -9.11 7.38 14.06
C ILE A 75 -7.80 6.80 13.50
N SER A 76 -6.66 7.29 13.97
CA SER A 76 -5.34 6.90 13.47
C SER A 76 -5.07 5.39 13.65
N ALA A 77 -5.56 4.81 14.75
CA ALA A 77 -5.45 3.38 15.02
C ALA A 77 -6.10 2.53 13.92
N PHE A 78 -7.22 2.97 13.35
CA PHE A 78 -7.89 2.30 12.24
C PHE A 78 -7.13 2.47 10.92
N THR A 79 -6.61 3.66 10.64
CA THR A 79 -5.83 3.91 9.41
C THR A 79 -4.51 3.14 9.39
N SER A 80 -3.82 3.06 10.53
CA SER A 80 -2.56 2.32 10.68
C SER A 80 -2.73 0.83 10.39
N LEU A 81 -3.85 0.24 10.83
CA LEU A 81 -4.21 -1.14 10.49
C LEU A 81 -4.45 -1.30 8.98
N GLY A 82 -5.11 -0.33 8.35
CA GLY A 82 -5.30 -0.28 6.90
C GLY A 82 -3.98 -0.22 6.11
N GLU A 83 -3.00 0.54 6.59
CA GLU A 83 -1.67 0.61 5.97
C GLU A 83 -0.90 -0.71 6.06
N VAL A 84 -0.91 -1.37 7.23
CA VAL A 84 -0.30 -2.69 7.42
C VAL A 84 -0.94 -3.71 6.48
N LEU A 85 -2.27 -3.71 6.38
CA LEU A 85 -3.00 -4.58 5.45
C LEU A 85 -2.66 -4.27 3.99
N LYS A 86 -2.57 -2.99 3.62
CA LYS A 86 -2.15 -2.56 2.28
C LYS A 86 -0.71 -2.98 1.96
N GLN A 87 0.20 -2.97 2.93
CA GLN A 87 1.56 -3.46 2.77
C GLN A 87 1.60 -4.99 2.62
N ALA A 88 0.79 -5.72 3.39
CA ALA A 88 0.70 -7.18 3.34
C ALA A 88 0.10 -7.70 2.02
N VAL A 89 -0.93 -7.01 1.50
CA VAL A 89 -1.57 -7.36 0.21
C VAL A 89 -0.82 -6.76 -0.99
N GLY A 90 -0.14 -5.62 -0.79
CA GLY A 90 0.44 -4.80 -1.84
C GLY A 90 1.96 -4.91 -1.99
N GLY A 91 2.56 -6.05 -1.62
CA GLY A 91 4.00 -6.30 -1.73
C GLY A 91 4.62 -5.76 -3.03
N LYS A 92 5.26 -4.58 -2.92
CA LYS A 92 6.17 -3.93 -3.86
C LYS A 92 5.60 -3.47 -5.22
N ARG A 93 5.11 -2.22 -5.26
CA ARG A 93 5.38 -1.31 -6.37
C ARG A 93 6.37 -0.24 -5.89
N ARG A 94 7.67 -0.48 -6.11
CA ARG A 94 8.66 0.61 -6.08
C ARG A 94 8.32 1.55 -7.23
N THR A 95 8.14 2.81 -6.89
CA THR A 95 8.23 4.01 -7.70
C THR A 95 9.01 3.88 -9.02
N GLU A 96 8.34 4.14 -10.15
CA GLU A 96 8.95 4.78 -11.32
C GLU A 96 8.24 6.12 -11.55
N SER A 97 8.60 7.10 -10.72
CA SER A 97 8.62 8.50 -11.12
C SER A 97 10.08 8.82 -11.43
N LYS A 98 10.46 8.70 -12.71
CA LYS A 98 11.55 9.52 -13.24
C LYS A 98 10.92 10.44 -14.27
N ASP A 99 10.65 11.64 -13.80
CA ASP A 99 10.46 12.84 -14.61
C ASP A 99 11.61 12.96 -15.62
N LEU A 100 11.38 12.52 -16.85
CA LEU A 100 12.11 13.01 -18.02
C LEU A 100 11.51 14.37 -18.41
N LYS A 101 11.68 15.37 -17.54
CA LYS A 101 11.53 16.77 -17.91
C LYS A 101 12.86 17.29 -18.43
N ARG A 102 12.96 17.23 -19.75
CA ARG A 102 13.51 18.23 -20.67
C ARG A 102 13.96 19.55 -20.01
N GLU A 103 15.26 19.66 -19.75
CA GLU A 103 16.06 20.88 -19.66
C GLU A 103 17.46 20.47 -20.15
N GLY A 104 18.20 21.15 -21.01
CA GLY A 104 18.02 22.36 -21.80
C GLY A 104 19.24 22.38 -22.73
N LEU A 105 19.05 22.86 -23.95
CA LEU A 105 20.13 23.20 -24.87
C LEU A 105 21.07 24.19 -24.18
N THR A 106 22.34 23.83 -23.97
CA THR A 106 23.51 24.72 -24.12
C THR A 106 24.77 23.86 -24.28
N GLU A 107 24.89 23.17 -25.42
CA GLU A 107 26.23 22.77 -25.89
C GLU A 107 26.91 24.03 -26.45
N GLY A 108 27.53 24.79 -25.55
CA GLY A 108 28.68 25.60 -25.91
C GLY A 108 29.88 24.66 -25.98
N GLY A 109 30.47 24.52 -27.17
CA GLY A 109 31.61 23.64 -27.36
C GLY A 109 32.03 23.45 -28.81
N SER A 110 32.18 24.53 -29.58
CA SER A 110 32.94 24.46 -30.83
C SER A 110 34.43 24.49 -30.48
N VAL A 111 35.02 23.30 -30.65
CA VAL A 111 36.42 22.95 -30.48
C VAL A 111 37.33 23.90 -31.26
N GLU A 112 38.19 24.58 -30.53
CA GLU A 112 39.43 25.17 -31.04
C GLU A 112 40.45 24.02 -31.18
N LYS A 113 40.88 23.73 -32.42
CA LYS A 113 42.19 23.15 -32.70
C LYS A 113 42.74 23.65 -34.03
N GLU A 114 43.76 24.48 -33.87
CA GLU A 114 44.91 24.74 -34.73
C GLU A 114 45.32 23.55 -35.62
N ASP A 115 45.70 23.79 -36.89
CA ASP A 115 47.08 23.57 -37.35
C ASP A 115 47.33 24.11 -38.78
N LYS A 116 48.39 24.94 -38.88
CA LYS A 116 49.43 25.03 -39.93
C LYS A 116 49.08 25.25 -41.41
N GLY A 117 49.69 26.33 -41.95
CA GLY A 117 50.09 26.42 -43.36
C GLY A 117 50.02 27.82 -43.92
#